data_AF-A0A9D4SNC7-F1
#
_entry.id   AF-A0A9D4SNC7-F1
#
_cell.length_a   1.000
_cell.length_b   1.000
_cell.length_c   1.000
_cell.angle_alpha   90.00
_cell.angle_beta   90.00
_cell.angle_gamma   90.00
#
_symmetry.space_group_name_H-M   'P 1'
#
loop_
_entity.id
_entity.type
_entity.pdbx_description
1 polymer ?
#
loop_
_entity_poly.entity_id
_entity_poly.type
_entity_poly.pdbx_seq_one_letter_code
_entity_poly.pdbx_strand_id
1 'polypeptide(L)'
;MAAIHPTSERLSARFPRVPISCAIIGDSSIKYVHETFNPLEPGTPAFVSYRGARFNDVLGLLHRLPPTLPRLVIHVGTVDIADNGCAQALADFKELVERIHQERPHLEVCVSLPLPRAPNRRRRGANKKFVHWFNREASRFVAQVRRLCHRKELGRGVFYLDHAFHEMPPWRVLAADGLHPSFEGVAMLALHYRGLLTTRTSRWHPLVSQPARNGALAGAGSPVPGENMAPADSSSSRTPVPPVPRPVIAPTSPTTTYNLRSYSEAARRPAQPKVN
;
A
#
# COMPACT_ATOMS: atom_id res chain seq x y z
N MET A 1 8.52 24.89 4.30
CA MET A 1 8.74 24.48 5.70
C MET A 1 9.01 22.99 5.73
N ALA A 2 10.22 22.57 6.10
CA ALA A 2 10.57 21.16 6.21
C ALA A 2 9.74 20.52 7.32
N ALA A 3 9.03 19.42 7.02
CA ALA A 3 8.44 18.60 8.05
C ALA A 3 9.57 18.15 8.98
N ILE A 4 9.47 18.50 10.28
CA ILE A 4 10.41 18.03 11.28
C ILE A 4 10.13 16.54 11.47
N HIS A 5 10.83 15.71 10.69
CA HIS A 5 10.79 14.27 10.86
C HIS A 5 11.46 13.94 12.20
N PRO A 6 10.84 13.11 13.05
CA PRO A 6 11.49 12.69 14.29
C PRO A 6 12.80 11.97 13.95
N THR A 7 13.90 12.43 14.55
CA THR A 7 15.21 11.76 14.50
C THR A 7 15.13 10.39 15.19
N SER A 8 16.05 9.47 14.86
CA SER A 8 16.10 8.13 15.48
C SER A 8 16.16 8.22 17.01
N GLU A 9 16.87 9.22 17.56
CA GLU A 9 16.93 9.51 19.00
C GLU A 9 15.56 9.79 19.63
N ARG A 10 14.65 10.51 18.93
CA ARG A 10 13.29 10.75 19.42
C ARG A 10 12.41 9.51 19.35
N LEU A 11 12.65 8.60 18.42
CA LEU A 11 11.99 7.30 18.38
C LEU A 11 12.46 6.42 19.53
N SER A 12 13.78 6.36 19.79
CA SER A 12 14.37 5.61 20.91
C SER A 12 13.94 6.14 22.29
N ALA A 13 13.76 7.45 22.45
CA ALA A 13 13.28 8.05 23.71
C ALA A 13 11.79 7.76 24.01
N ARG A 14 10.97 7.50 22.97
CA ARG A 14 9.53 7.23 23.12
C ARG A 14 9.20 5.76 23.36
N PHE A 15 10.11 4.85 23.01
CA PHE A 15 9.94 3.40 23.14
C PHE A 15 11.14 2.82 23.91
N PRO A 16 11.10 2.79 25.26
CA PRO A 16 12.22 2.29 26.03
C PRO A 16 12.38 0.78 25.81
N ARG A 17 13.52 0.40 25.23
CA ARG A 17 14.18 -0.92 25.28
C ARG A 17 13.66 -2.07 24.40
N VAL A 18 12.60 -1.90 23.60
CA VAL A 18 12.20 -2.96 22.66
C VAL A 18 12.93 -2.78 21.34
N PRO A 19 13.79 -3.73 20.91
CA PRO A 19 14.43 -3.65 19.59
C PRO A 19 13.38 -3.62 18.48
N ILE A 20 13.50 -2.66 17.57
CA ILE A 20 12.61 -2.57 16.42
C ILE A 20 12.94 -3.72 15.47
N SER A 21 12.04 -4.69 15.36
CA SER A 21 12.19 -5.83 14.44
C SER A 21 11.66 -5.55 13.04
N CYS A 22 10.89 -4.48 12.85
CA CYS A 22 10.29 -4.15 11.57
C CYS A 22 10.01 -2.64 11.47
N ALA A 23 10.25 -2.06 10.30
CA ALA A 23 9.78 -0.72 9.97
C ALA A 23 8.80 -0.78 8.80
N ILE A 24 7.76 0.04 8.82
CA ILE A 24 6.79 0.20 7.74
C ILE A 24 6.86 1.64 7.27
N ILE A 25 7.32 1.84 6.04
CA ILE A 25 7.33 3.15 5.36
C ILE A 25 6.16 3.16 4.38
N GLY A 26 5.32 4.19 4.42
CA GLY A 26 4.24 4.30 3.45
C GLY A 26 3.72 5.70 3.20
N ASP A 27 2.80 5.80 2.24
CA ASP A 27 2.11 7.05 1.92
C ASP A 27 0.96 7.35 2.90
N SER A 28 0.08 8.29 2.55
CA SER A 28 -1.05 8.67 3.40
C SER A 28 -2.08 7.57 3.62
N SER A 29 -2.06 6.47 2.87
CA SER A 29 -2.96 5.33 3.05
C SER A 29 -2.70 4.58 4.36
N ILE A 30 -1.46 4.54 4.85
CA ILE A 30 -1.12 3.82 6.10
C ILE A 30 -1.15 4.72 7.34
N LYS A 31 -1.51 6.00 7.19
CA LYS A 31 -1.36 7.03 8.23
C LYS A 31 -1.95 6.61 9.58
N TYR A 32 -3.11 5.96 9.58
CA TYR A 32 -3.85 5.59 10.79
C TYR A 32 -3.62 4.15 11.24
N VAL A 33 -2.83 3.37 10.50
CA VAL A 33 -2.60 1.95 10.82
C VAL A 33 -1.87 1.79 12.15
N HIS A 34 -0.93 2.68 12.45
CA HIS A 34 -0.15 2.63 13.69
C HIS A 34 -1.01 2.70 14.97
N GLU A 35 -2.19 3.33 14.90
CA GLU A 35 -3.13 3.45 16.03
C GLU A 35 -3.75 2.09 16.42
N THR A 36 -3.64 1.09 15.54
CA THR A 36 -4.11 -0.27 15.79
C THR A 36 -3.06 -1.15 16.48
N PHE A 37 -1.82 -0.68 16.66
CA PHE A 37 -0.75 -1.45 17.29
C PHE A 37 -0.47 -0.93 18.70
N ASN A 38 -0.17 -1.85 19.63
CA ASN A 38 0.29 -1.44 20.95
C ASN A 38 1.79 -1.11 20.90
N PRO A 39 2.21 0.14 21.11
CA PRO A 39 3.62 0.53 21.03
C PRO A 39 4.54 -0.17 22.05
N LEU A 40 3.97 -0.73 23.11
CA LEU A 40 4.72 -1.44 24.16
C LEU A 40 4.83 -2.95 23.88
N GLU A 41 4.11 -3.46 22.88
CA GLU A 41 4.13 -4.87 22.52
C GLU A 41 5.42 -5.21 21.75
N PRO A 42 6.17 -6.25 22.17
CA PRO A 42 7.33 -6.73 21.44
C PRO A 42 6.99 -7.06 19.99
N GLY A 43 7.77 -6.53 19.05
CA GLY A 43 7.57 -6.75 17.63
C GLY A 43 6.61 -5.75 16.94
N THR A 44 6.05 -4.79 17.67
CA THR A 44 5.34 -3.67 17.05
C THR A 44 6.27 -2.90 16.11
N PRO A 45 5.87 -2.69 14.85
CA PRO A 45 6.74 -2.04 13.88
C PRO A 45 6.82 -0.53 14.09
N ALA A 46 7.94 0.05 13.68
CA ALA A 46 8.06 1.50 13.56
C ALA A 46 7.35 1.97 12.29
N PHE A 47 6.34 2.84 12.43
CA PHE A 47 5.61 3.42 11.29
C PHE A 47 6.18 4.77 10.90
N VAL A 48 6.45 4.94 9.60
CA VAL A 48 6.80 6.23 9.00
C VAL A 48 5.85 6.47 7.84
N SER A 49 5.00 7.50 7.95
CA SER A 49 4.06 7.85 6.90
C SER A 49 3.98 9.35 6.67
N TYR A 50 3.82 9.73 5.40
CA TYR A 50 3.58 11.11 5.01
C TYR A 50 2.85 11.15 3.67
N ARG A 51 2.20 12.28 3.44
CA ARG A 51 1.36 12.48 2.26
C ARG A 51 2.22 12.54 1.01
N GLY A 52 1.86 11.70 0.04
CA GLY A 52 2.46 11.72 -1.29
C GLY A 52 3.82 11.05 -1.41
N ALA A 53 4.19 10.19 -0.44
CA ALA A 53 5.43 9.44 -0.46
C ALA A 53 5.61 8.64 -1.77
N ARG A 54 6.83 8.69 -2.29
CA ARG A 54 7.29 8.04 -3.53
C ARG A 54 8.40 7.04 -3.24
N PHE A 55 8.81 6.28 -4.26
CA PHE A 55 9.91 5.32 -4.13
C PHE A 55 11.22 5.98 -3.68
N ASN A 56 11.61 7.10 -4.28
CA ASN A 56 12.87 7.78 -3.95
C ASN A 56 12.92 8.31 -2.51
N ASP A 57 11.77 8.62 -1.92
CA ASP A 57 11.73 9.09 -0.55
C ASP A 57 12.08 7.99 0.46
N VAL A 58 11.91 6.71 0.09
CA VAL A 58 12.27 5.56 0.93
C VAL A 58 13.79 5.53 1.17
N LEU A 59 14.60 5.84 0.15
CA LEU A 59 16.06 5.87 0.27
C LEU A 59 16.53 6.94 1.26
N GLY A 60 15.93 8.13 1.20
CA GLY A 60 16.23 9.21 2.16
C GLY A 60 15.87 8.86 3.61
N LEU A 61 14.94 7.94 3.82
CA LEU A 61 14.55 7.44 5.14
C LEU A 61 15.38 6.23 5.58
N LEU A 62 15.96 5.48 4.66
CA LEU A 62 16.72 4.26 4.95
C LEU A 62 17.84 4.55 5.95
N HIS A 63 18.61 5.63 5.74
CA HIS A 63 19.69 6.03 6.65
C HIS A 63 19.22 6.45 8.04
N ARG A 64 17.93 6.77 8.23
CA ARG A 64 17.36 7.13 9.54
C ARG A 64 16.87 5.92 10.32
N LEU A 65 16.70 4.77 9.67
CA LEU A 65 16.34 3.52 10.32
C LEU A 65 17.57 2.88 10.98
N PRO A 66 17.40 2.14 12.09
CA PRO A 66 18.51 1.41 12.72
C PRO A 66 19.25 0.54 11.69
N PRO A 67 20.59 0.49 11.71
CA PRO A 67 21.37 -0.32 10.76
C PRO A 67 21.11 -1.82 10.95
N THR A 68 20.73 -2.23 12.16
CA THR A 68 20.41 -3.63 12.52
C THR A 68 18.96 -4.02 12.25
N LEU A 69 18.16 -3.13 11.64
CA LEU A 69 16.76 -3.44 11.30
C LEU A 69 16.72 -4.68 10.39
N PRO A 70 16.00 -5.75 10.76
CA PRO A 70 16.02 -6.99 9.97
C PRO A 70 14.95 -6.99 8.86
N ARG A 71 13.87 -6.20 8.99
CA ARG A 71 12.77 -6.16 8.02
C ARG A 71 12.27 -4.75 7.75
N LEU A 72 12.03 -4.46 6.48
CA LEU A 72 11.40 -3.24 5.99
C LEU A 72 10.16 -3.58 5.16
N VAL A 73 9.03 -2.95 5.45
CA VAL A 73 7.82 -2.98 4.63
C VAL A 73 7.68 -1.65 3.92
N ILE A 74 7.48 -1.71 2.61
CA ILE A 74 7.36 -0.56 1.73
C ILE A 74 5.92 -0.50 1.21
N HIS A 75 5.14 0.50 1.65
CA HIS A 75 3.78 0.81 1.21
C HIS A 75 3.74 2.18 0.52
N VAL A 76 4.51 2.31 -0.55
CA VAL A 76 4.52 3.50 -1.43
C VAL A 76 4.34 3.06 -2.89
N GLY A 77 4.27 4.02 -3.81
CA GLY A 77 4.11 3.74 -5.24
C GLY A 77 2.77 4.18 -5.82
N THR A 78 1.78 4.53 -4.98
CA THR A 78 0.48 4.98 -5.50
C THR A 78 0.57 6.32 -6.22
N VAL A 79 1.53 7.18 -5.84
CA VAL A 79 1.82 8.44 -6.56
C VAL A 79 2.63 8.15 -7.82
N ASP A 80 3.66 7.32 -7.73
CA ASP A 80 4.52 6.95 -8.86
C ASP A 80 3.70 6.33 -10.02
N ILE A 81 2.78 5.42 -9.70
CA ILE A 81 1.85 4.83 -10.68
C ILE A 81 0.89 5.89 -11.24
N ALA A 82 0.39 6.81 -10.40
CA ALA A 82 -0.56 7.82 -10.83
C ALA A 82 0.06 8.84 -11.79
N ASP A 83 1.34 9.17 -11.59
CA ASP A 83 2.05 10.17 -12.39
C ASP A 83 2.66 9.56 -13.66
N ASN A 84 3.24 8.35 -13.56
CA ASN A 84 4.08 7.79 -14.62
C ASN A 84 3.53 6.49 -15.25
N GLY A 85 2.47 5.91 -14.69
CA GLY A 85 1.94 4.61 -15.12
C GLY A 85 2.81 3.42 -14.70
N CYS A 86 2.42 2.21 -15.10
CA CYS A 86 3.03 0.98 -14.61
C CYS A 86 4.51 0.81 -15.02
N ALA A 87 4.87 1.12 -16.26
CA ALA A 87 6.19 0.78 -16.79
C ALA A 87 7.31 1.53 -16.07
N GLN A 88 7.16 2.86 -15.94
CA GLN A 88 8.14 3.68 -15.23
C GLN A 88 8.14 3.39 -13.73
N ALA A 89 6.97 3.29 -13.09
CA ALA A 89 6.89 2.96 -11.67
C ALA A 89 7.56 1.61 -11.35
N LEU A 90 7.49 0.63 -12.25
CA LEU A 90 8.19 -0.65 -12.10
C LEU A 90 9.71 -0.51 -12.23
N ALA A 91 10.19 0.34 -13.12
CA ALA A 91 11.62 0.62 -13.26
C ALA A 91 12.17 1.31 -11.99
N ASP A 92 11.49 2.36 -11.53
CA ASP A 92 11.84 3.11 -10.31
C ASP A 92 11.82 2.20 -9.08
N PHE A 93 10.82 1.30 -9.00
CA PHE A 93 10.73 0.31 -7.93
C PHE A 93 11.90 -0.70 -7.96
N LYS A 94 12.32 -1.18 -9.13
CA LYS A 94 13.48 -2.07 -9.26
C LYS A 94 14.75 -1.39 -8.80
N GLU A 95 14.98 -0.15 -9.22
CA GLU A 95 16.12 0.66 -8.79
C GLU A 95 16.12 0.86 -7.28
N LEU A 96 14.96 1.18 -6.68
CA LEU A 96 14.82 1.28 -5.23
C LEU A 96 15.28 0.00 -4.51
N VAL A 97 14.79 -1.17 -4.94
CA VAL A 97 15.13 -2.45 -4.31
C VAL A 97 16.61 -2.79 -4.50
N GLU A 98 17.17 -2.54 -5.68
CA GLU A 98 18.59 -2.74 -5.94
C GLU A 98 19.45 -1.89 -4.99
N ARG A 99 19.13 -0.60 -4.86
CA ARG A 99 19.83 0.32 -3.95
C ARG A 99 19.69 -0.08 -2.48
N ILE A 100 18.51 -0.53 -2.06
CA ILE A 100 18.33 -1.05 -0.69
C ILE A 100 19.26 -2.26 -0.44
N HIS A 101 19.38 -3.20 -1.37
CA HIS A 101 20.29 -4.34 -1.19
C HIS A 101 21.76 -3.96 -1.21
N GLN A 102 22.15 -2.99 -2.05
CA GLN A 102 23.52 -2.48 -2.08
C GLN A 102 23.87 -1.83 -0.73
N GLU A 103 22.97 -1.03 -0.17
CA GLU A 103 23.20 -0.30 1.08
C GLU A 103 22.98 -1.17 2.34
N ARG A 104 22.08 -2.16 2.28
CA ARG A 104 21.65 -3.02 3.40
C ARG A 104 21.39 -4.46 2.96
N PRO A 105 22.44 -5.25 2.65
CA PRO A 105 22.31 -6.59 2.10
C PRO A 105 21.62 -7.61 3.03
N HIS A 106 21.56 -7.34 4.33
CA HIS A 106 20.89 -8.18 5.32
C HIS A 106 19.40 -7.87 5.52
N LEU A 107 18.90 -6.78 4.97
CA LEU A 107 17.54 -6.30 5.20
C LEU A 107 16.53 -7.09 4.36
N GLU A 108 15.57 -7.76 5.00
CA GLU A 108 14.42 -8.33 4.30
C GLU A 108 13.47 -7.22 3.85
N VAL A 109 13.06 -7.23 2.59
CA VAL A 109 12.16 -6.23 2.00
C VAL A 109 10.82 -6.85 1.66
N CYS A 110 9.77 -6.34 2.27
CA CYS A 110 8.38 -6.64 1.94
C CYS A 110 7.77 -5.48 1.14
N VAL A 111 7.29 -5.76 -0.06
CA VAL A 111 6.55 -4.79 -0.87
C VAL A 111 5.07 -4.94 -0.57
N SER A 112 4.50 -4.00 0.16
CA SER A 112 3.06 -3.95 0.39
C SER A 112 2.39 -3.39 -0.87
N LEU A 113 1.62 -4.24 -1.53
CA LEU A 113 1.08 -3.93 -2.85
C LEU A 113 0.04 -2.80 -2.80
N PRO A 114 0.00 -1.92 -3.81
CA PRO A 114 -0.88 -0.74 -3.79
C PRO A 114 -2.35 -1.16 -3.72
N LEU A 115 -3.12 -0.44 -2.89
CA LEU A 115 -4.55 -0.65 -2.77
C LEU A 115 -5.28 -0.13 -4.03
N PRO A 116 -6.39 -0.76 -4.47
CA PRO A 116 -7.21 -0.20 -5.53
C PRO A 116 -7.79 1.16 -5.12
N ARG A 117 -8.27 1.95 -6.08
CA ARG A 117 -8.99 3.21 -5.84
C ARG A 117 -10.48 3.06 -6.19
N ALA A 118 -11.32 3.85 -5.54
CA ALA A 118 -12.74 4.00 -5.84
C ALA A 118 -13.03 5.42 -6.33
N PRO A 119 -14.09 5.62 -7.15
CA PRO A 119 -14.55 6.95 -7.49
C PRO A 119 -14.85 7.77 -6.22
N ASN A 120 -14.39 9.02 -6.18
CA ASN A 120 -14.58 9.86 -5.02
C ASN A 120 -16.04 10.29 -4.94
N ARG A 121 -16.74 9.89 -3.86
CA ARG A 121 -18.17 10.19 -3.67
C ARG A 121 -18.46 11.69 -3.57
N ARG A 122 -17.52 12.48 -3.05
CA ARG A 122 -17.65 13.93 -2.89
C ARG A 122 -17.47 14.68 -4.21
N ARG A 123 -16.82 14.06 -5.21
CA ARG A 123 -16.63 14.63 -6.55
C ARG A 123 -17.43 13.82 -7.57
N ARG A 124 -18.76 14.00 -7.59
CA ARG A 124 -19.70 13.26 -8.45
C ARG A 124 -19.20 13.25 -9.91
N GLY A 125 -18.69 12.10 -10.35
CA GLY A 125 -18.36 11.80 -11.75
C GLY A 125 -16.96 12.18 -12.24
N ALA A 126 -16.30 13.19 -11.66
CA ALA A 126 -15.12 13.81 -12.24
C ALA A 126 -13.86 12.92 -12.30
N ASN A 127 -13.77 11.80 -11.55
CA ASN A 127 -12.57 10.97 -11.50
C ASN A 127 -12.75 9.51 -11.95
N LYS A 128 -13.92 9.10 -12.49
CA LYS A 128 -14.17 7.69 -12.86
C LYS A 128 -13.16 7.18 -13.90
N LYS A 129 -12.90 7.96 -14.96
CA LYS A 129 -11.93 7.61 -16.01
C LYS A 129 -10.53 7.41 -15.44
N PHE A 130 -10.09 8.36 -14.60
CA PHE A 130 -8.80 8.28 -13.92
C PHE A 130 -8.72 7.06 -12.98
N VAL A 131 -9.73 6.80 -12.15
CA VAL A 131 -9.74 5.64 -11.24
C VAL A 131 -9.67 4.33 -12.00
N HIS A 132 -10.43 4.20 -13.10
CA HIS A 132 -10.38 3.00 -13.93
C HIS A 132 -8.98 2.81 -14.57
N TRP A 133 -8.42 3.88 -15.13
CA TRP A 133 -7.05 3.87 -15.66
C TRP A 133 -6.03 3.49 -14.58
N PHE A 134 -6.07 4.15 -13.41
CA PHE A 134 -5.15 3.92 -12.30
C PHE A 134 -5.23 2.46 -11.84
N ASN A 135 -6.44 1.94 -11.61
CA ASN A 135 -6.61 0.56 -11.16
C ASN A 135 -6.05 -0.44 -12.19
N ARG A 136 -6.20 -0.18 -13.49
CA ARG A 136 -5.60 -1.02 -14.54
C ARG A 136 -4.07 -0.99 -14.48
N GLU A 137 -3.47 0.19 -14.32
CA GLU A 137 -2.01 0.32 -14.20
C GLU A 137 -1.49 -0.30 -12.90
N ALA A 138 -2.20 -0.10 -11.78
CA ALA A 138 -1.87 -0.72 -10.50
C ALA A 138 -1.96 -2.25 -10.57
N SER A 139 -2.98 -2.82 -11.22
CA SER A 139 -3.09 -4.27 -11.42
C SER A 139 -1.94 -4.82 -12.27
N ARG A 140 -1.50 -4.09 -13.31
CA ARG A 140 -0.32 -4.47 -14.11
C ARG A 140 0.94 -4.45 -13.26
N PHE A 141 1.14 -3.39 -12.47
CA PHE A 141 2.28 -3.26 -11.57
C PHE A 141 2.31 -4.41 -10.56
N VAL A 142 1.17 -4.68 -9.90
CA VAL A 142 0.98 -5.80 -8.97
C VAL A 142 1.36 -7.13 -9.60
N ALA A 143 0.84 -7.43 -10.80
CA ALA A 143 1.15 -8.68 -11.50
C ALA A 143 2.65 -8.83 -11.79
N GLN A 144 3.33 -7.74 -12.19
CA GLN A 144 4.77 -7.76 -12.45
C GLN A 144 5.57 -7.93 -11.16
N VAL A 145 5.25 -7.19 -10.08
CA VAL A 145 5.94 -7.36 -8.78
C VAL A 145 5.78 -8.78 -8.26
N ARG A 146 4.58 -9.36 -8.32
CA ARG A 146 4.35 -10.77 -7.92
C ARG A 146 5.24 -11.72 -8.72
N ARG A 147 5.26 -11.58 -10.04
CA ARG A 147 6.11 -12.38 -10.94
C ARG A 147 7.59 -12.25 -10.60
N LEU A 148 8.07 -11.02 -10.40
CA LEU A 148 9.48 -10.75 -10.09
C LEU A 148 9.90 -11.38 -8.74
N CYS A 149 9.06 -11.25 -7.71
CA CYS A 149 9.29 -11.91 -6.42
C CYS A 149 9.29 -13.45 -6.55
N HIS A 150 8.33 -14.02 -7.30
CA HIS A 150 8.25 -15.48 -7.51
C HIS A 150 9.49 -16.04 -8.21
N ARG A 151 9.98 -15.31 -9.22
CA ARG A 151 11.18 -15.68 -9.98
C ARG A 151 12.48 -15.27 -9.29
N LYS A 152 12.40 -14.63 -8.13
CA LYS A 152 13.55 -14.09 -7.37
C LYS A 152 14.41 -13.12 -8.18
N GLU A 153 13.82 -12.42 -9.15
CA GLU A 153 14.49 -11.45 -10.02
C GLU A 153 14.84 -10.14 -9.28
N LEU A 154 14.23 -9.90 -8.11
CA LEU A 154 14.53 -8.74 -7.25
C LEU A 154 15.63 -9.02 -6.22
N GLY A 155 16.18 -10.23 -6.19
CA GLY A 155 17.13 -10.66 -5.17
C GLY A 155 16.51 -11.53 -4.07
N ARG A 156 17.37 -12.11 -3.23
CA ARG A 156 16.94 -12.88 -2.05
C ARG A 156 16.46 -11.93 -0.96
N GLY A 157 15.49 -12.36 -0.16
CA GLY A 157 14.96 -11.53 0.93
C GLY A 157 13.90 -10.51 0.49
N VAL A 158 13.52 -10.47 -0.79
CA VAL A 158 12.39 -9.67 -1.28
C VAL A 158 11.15 -10.53 -1.42
N PHE A 159 10.06 -10.06 -0.85
CA PHE A 159 8.74 -10.65 -1.00
C PHE A 159 7.69 -9.55 -1.11
N TYR A 160 6.44 -9.94 -1.35
CA TYR A 160 5.32 -9.01 -1.42
C TYR A 160 4.25 -9.38 -0.40
N LEU A 161 3.54 -8.36 0.07
CA LEU A 161 2.30 -8.52 0.82
C LEU A 161 1.14 -8.13 -0.09
N ASP A 162 0.40 -9.13 -0.51
CA ASP A 162 -0.82 -8.98 -1.27
C ASP A 162 -2.02 -8.99 -0.33
N HIS A 163 -2.80 -7.92 -0.36
CA HIS A 163 -3.92 -7.75 0.54
C HIS A 163 -5.19 -8.47 0.07
N ALA A 164 -5.09 -9.44 -0.85
CA ALA A 164 -6.19 -10.31 -1.28
C ALA A 164 -7.50 -9.58 -1.60
N PHE A 165 -7.43 -8.42 -2.25
CA PHE A 165 -8.58 -7.52 -2.45
C PHE A 165 -9.79 -8.13 -3.17
N HIS A 166 -9.59 -9.20 -3.94
CA HIS A 166 -10.68 -9.90 -4.63
C HIS A 166 -11.60 -10.65 -3.67
N GLU A 167 -11.13 -10.96 -2.46
CA GLU A 167 -11.84 -11.72 -1.42
C GLU A 167 -12.44 -10.79 -0.36
N MET A 168 -12.25 -9.48 -0.52
CA MET A 168 -12.64 -8.47 0.45
C MET A 168 -14.04 -7.89 0.16
N PRO A 169 -14.69 -7.26 1.17
CA PRO A 169 -15.83 -6.41 0.94
C PRO A 169 -15.55 -5.41 -0.19
N PRO A 170 -16.58 -4.98 -0.95
CA PRO A 170 -16.37 -4.08 -2.08
C PRO A 170 -15.51 -2.89 -1.66
N TRP A 171 -14.43 -2.60 -2.39
CA TRP A 171 -13.46 -1.55 -2.04
C TRP A 171 -14.11 -0.18 -1.71
N ARG A 172 -15.30 0.08 -2.25
CA ARG A 172 -16.12 1.26 -1.93
C ARG A 172 -16.48 1.39 -0.45
N VAL A 173 -16.49 0.29 0.30
CA VAL A 173 -16.70 0.26 1.76
C VAL A 173 -15.38 0.52 2.48
N LEU A 174 -14.28 -0.03 1.96
CA LEU A 174 -12.94 0.07 2.54
C LEU A 174 -12.24 1.41 2.28
N ALA A 175 -12.82 2.30 1.47
CA ALA A 175 -12.25 3.61 1.13
C ALA A 175 -13.13 4.76 1.62
N ALA A 176 -12.58 5.65 2.44
CA ALA A 176 -13.27 6.82 2.99
C ALA A 176 -13.60 7.87 1.92
N ASP A 177 -12.64 8.17 1.04
CA ASP A 177 -12.76 9.19 -0.01
C ASP A 177 -12.47 8.66 -1.42
N GLY A 178 -12.36 7.34 -1.54
CA GLY A 178 -11.99 6.64 -2.77
C GLY A 178 -10.48 6.42 -2.95
N LEU A 179 -9.63 7.05 -2.14
CA LEU A 179 -8.19 6.82 -2.12
C LEU A 179 -7.73 6.29 -0.76
N HIS A 180 -8.08 7.00 0.31
CA HIS A 180 -7.66 6.69 1.66
C HIS A 180 -8.56 5.61 2.26
N PRO A 181 -8.01 4.67 3.03
CA PRO A 181 -8.80 3.66 3.71
C PRO A 181 -9.86 4.27 4.65
N SER A 182 -11.02 3.64 4.75
CA SER A 182 -12.01 3.87 5.82
C SER A 182 -11.50 3.30 7.14
N PHE A 183 -12.28 3.42 8.21
CA PHE A 183 -11.97 2.75 9.48
C PHE A 183 -11.80 1.23 9.29
N GLU A 184 -12.73 0.59 8.58
CA GLU A 184 -12.67 -0.83 8.23
C GLU A 184 -11.48 -1.13 7.31
N GLY A 185 -11.17 -0.24 6.36
CA GLY A 185 -10.00 -0.36 5.50
C GLY A 185 -8.68 -0.33 6.29
N VAL A 186 -8.56 0.57 7.27
CA VAL A 186 -7.41 0.63 8.19
C VAL A 186 -7.29 -0.65 9.01
N ALA A 187 -8.40 -1.13 9.59
CA ALA A 187 -8.42 -2.36 10.37
C ALA A 187 -7.99 -3.58 9.54
N MET A 188 -8.48 -3.71 8.31
CA MET A 188 -8.08 -4.80 7.42
C MET A 188 -6.60 -4.72 7.03
N LEU A 189 -6.10 -3.52 6.71
CA LEU A 189 -4.69 -3.32 6.40
C LEU A 189 -3.79 -3.67 7.59
N ALA A 190 -4.20 -3.31 8.81
CA ALA A 190 -3.54 -3.68 10.04
C ALA A 190 -3.51 -5.20 10.25
N LEU A 191 -4.61 -5.91 9.99
CA LEU A 191 -4.65 -7.38 10.08
C LEU A 191 -3.64 -8.05 9.14
N HIS A 192 -3.50 -7.54 7.90
CA HIS A 192 -2.51 -8.07 6.96
C HIS A 192 -1.07 -7.82 7.42
N TYR A 193 -0.79 -6.64 7.99
CA TYR A 193 0.52 -6.40 8.59
C TYR A 193 0.77 -7.28 9.81
N ARG A 194 -0.22 -7.54 10.66
CA ARG A 194 -0.05 -8.47 11.78
C ARG A 194 0.28 -9.89 11.29
N GLY A 195 -0.41 -10.38 10.26
CA GLY A 195 -0.08 -11.66 9.61
C GLY A 195 1.36 -11.68 9.07
N LEU A 196 1.84 -10.54 8.55
CA LEU A 196 3.23 -10.37 8.15
C LEU A 196 4.23 -10.51 9.30
N LEU A 197 3.90 -9.92 10.45
CA LEU A 197 4.78 -9.87 11.61
C LEU A 197 4.80 -11.19 12.39
N THR A 198 3.71 -11.97 12.40
CA THR A 198 3.64 -13.27 13.09
C THR A 198 4.30 -14.40 12.30
N THR A 199 4.41 -14.25 10.98
CA THR A 199 5.06 -15.26 10.14
C THR A 199 6.58 -15.15 10.28
N ARG A 200 7.18 -16.03 11.11
CA ARG A 200 8.63 -16.27 11.14
C ARG A 200 9.05 -16.82 9.77
N THR A 201 9.95 -16.14 9.07
CA THR A 201 10.25 -16.39 7.66
C THR A 201 10.83 -17.78 7.43
N SER A 202 10.20 -18.54 6.53
CA SER A 202 10.84 -19.43 5.53
C SER A 202 9.86 -19.91 4.45
N ARG A 203 8.53 -19.90 4.66
CA ARG A 203 7.55 -20.29 3.63
C ARG A 203 6.31 -19.41 3.68
N TRP A 204 6.24 -18.43 2.80
CA TRP A 204 5.00 -17.74 2.48
C TRP A 204 4.18 -18.64 1.55
N HIS A 205 3.14 -19.28 2.11
CA HIS A 205 1.99 -19.75 1.33
C HIS A 205 0.86 -18.73 1.51
N PRO A 206 0.04 -18.46 0.48
CA PRO A 206 -1.14 -17.63 0.65
C PRO A 206 -2.04 -18.31 1.69
N LEU A 207 -2.14 -17.72 2.89
CA LEU A 207 -2.98 -18.22 3.98
C LEU A 207 -4.48 -17.94 3.77
N VAL A 208 -4.87 -17.52 2.56
CA VAL A 208 -6.28 -17.30 2.20
C VAL A 208 -6.51 -17.92 0.83
N SER A 209 -6.80 -19.22 0.85
CA SER A 209 -7.44 -20.01 -0.21
C SER A 209 -7.57 -21.46 0.28
N GLN A 210 -8.41 -21.67 1.29
CA GLN A 210 -9.16 -22.94 1.32
C GLN A 210 -10.54 -22.64 0.76
N PRO A 211 -10.81 -22.92 -0.53
CA PRO A 211 -12.20 -23.02 -0.94
C PRO A 211 -12.84 -24.13 -0.12
N ALA A 212 -14.05 -23.87 0.39
CA ALA A 212 -14.88 -24.88 1.00
C ALA A 212 -14.90 -26.13 0.10
N ARG A 213 -14.58 -27.29 0.68
CA ARG A 213 -14.82 -28.59 0.06
C ARG A 213 -16.34 -28.76 -0.10
N ASN A 214 -16.89 -28.22 -1.18
CA ASN A 214 -18.21 -28.62 -1.63
C ASN A 214 -18.06 -29.92 -2.41
N GLY A 215 -18.65 -30.96 -1.85
CA GLY A 215 -18.74 -32.27 -2.44
C GLY A 215 -19.37 -32.22 -3.83
N ALA A 216 -18.87 -33.14 -4.65
CA ALA A 216 -19.38 -33.47 -5.96
C ALA A 216 -20.89 -33.74 -5.94
N LEU A 217 -21.58 -33.27 -6.97
CA LEU A 217 -22.65 -34.04 -7.61
C LEU A 217 -22.63 -33.70 -9.11
N ALA A 218 -22.49 -34.77 -9.88
CA ALA A 218 -22.42 -34.82 -11.32
C ALA A 218 -23.77 -34.51 -11.98
N GLY A 219 -23.75 -34.15 -13.27
CA GLY A 219 -24.85 -34.54 -14.15
C GLY A 219 -25.21 -33.57 -15.27
N ALA A 220 -24.90 -34.01 -16.49
CA ALA A 220 -25.71 -33.90 -17.72
C ALA A 220 -25.69 -32.61 -18.58
N GLY A 221 -25.18 -32.78 -19.82
CA GLY A 221 -26.05 -32.69 -21.01
C GLY A 221 -26.03 -31.40 -21.85
N SER A 222 -25.31 -31.45 -22.98
CA SER A 222 -25.45 -30.70 -24.26
C SER A 222 -26.92 -30.49 -24.73
N PRO A 223 -27.26 -29.56 -25.67
CA PRO A 223 -26.51 -29.32 -26.93
C PRO A 223 -26.49 -27.89 -27.55
N VAL A 224 -25.68 -27.84 -28.60
CA VAL A 224 -25.47 -26.79 -29.63
C VAL A 224 -26.74 -26.55 -30.46
N PRO A 225 -26.93 -25.31 -30.95
CA PRO A 225 -27.15 -25.15 -32.40
C PRO A 225 -26.27 -24.04 -32.99
N GLY A 226 -25.76 -24.30 -34.20
CA GLY A 226 -25.06 -23.32 -35.00
C GLY A 226 -26.00 -22.54 -35.91
N GLU A 227 -25.49 -21.44 -36.48
CA GLU A 227 -25.88 -20.92 -37.79
C GLU A 227 -24.92 -19.82 -38.27
N ASN A 228 -24.27 -20.09 -39.40
CA ASN A 228 -24.13 -19.26 -40.62
C ASN A 228 -24.07 -17.72 -40.51
N MET A 229 -22.99 -17.12 -41.03
CA MET A 229 -22.93 -16.41 -42.34
C MET A 229 -21.71 -15.45 -42.39
N ALA A 230 -21.13 -15.34 -43.58
CA ALA A 230 -19.86 -14.67 -43.89
C ALA A 230 -20.04 -13.16 -44.22
N PRO A 231 -19.09 -12.49 -44.90
CA PRO A 231 -18.24 -11.45 -44.36
C PRO A 231 -18.65 -10.03 -44.80
N ALA A 232 -18.13 -9.01 -44.10
CA ALA A 232 -18.15 -7.64 -44.59
C ALA A 232 -16.78 -7.00 -44.43
N ASP A 233 -16.15 -6.74 -45.58
CA ASP A 233 -15.10 -5.75 -45.77
C ASP A 233 -15.59 -4.36 -45.37
N SER A 234 -14.74 -3.62 -44.65
CA SER A 234 -14.66 -2.18 -44.83
C SER A 234 -13.35 -1.65 -44.24
N SER A 235 -12.41 -1.39 -45.14
CA SER A 235 -11.28 -0.50 -44.95
C SER A 235 -11.76 0.88 -44.50
N SER A 236 -11.35 1.32 -43.30
CA SER A 236 -11.49 2.71 -42.86
C SER A 236 -10.13 3.24 -42.43
N SER A 237 -9.55 4.05 -43.32
CA SER A 237 -8.40 4.90 -43.09
C SER A 237 -8.70 5.90 -41.97
N ARG A 238 -8.15 5.69 -40.78
CA ARG A 238 -8.15 6.69 -39.72
C ARG A 238 -6.94 7.61 -39.87
N THR A 239 -7.21 8.84 -40.29
CA THR A 239 -6.33 10.00 -40.14
C THR A 239 -5.92 10.21 -38.68
N PRO A 240 -4.67 10.61 -38.39
CA PRO A 240 -4.21 10.86 -37.03
C PRO A 240 -4.91 12.09 -36.44
N VAL A 241 -5.48 11.91 -35.24
CA VAL A 241 -6.03 13.00 -34.43
C VAL A 241 -4.87 13.73 -33.75
N PRO A 242 -4.76 15.07 -33.85
CA PRO A 242 -3.71 15.83 -33.18
C PRO A 242 -3.84 15.74 -31.65
N PRO A 243 -2.74 15.83 -30.89
CA PRO A 243 -2.75 15.72 -29.44
C PRO A 243 -3.55 16.86 -28.80
N VAL A 244 -4.45 16.50 -27.89
CA VAL A 244 -5.18 17.44 -27.04
C VAL A 244 -4.19 18.08 -26.05
N PRO A 245 -4.13 19.42 -25.93
CA PRO A 245 -3.28 20.09 -24.95
C PRO A 245 -3.64 19.66 -23.53
N ARG A 246 -2.63 19.33 -22.71
CA ARG A 246 -2.82 19.02 -21.29
C ARG A 246 -3.27 20.28 -20.54
N PRO A 247 -4.27 20.20 -19.64
CA PRO A 247 -4.58 21.32 -18.77
C PRO A 247 -3.43 21.57 -17.80
N VAL A 248 -2.91 22.80 -17.82
CA VAL A 248 -1.96 23.32 -16.84
C VAL A 248 -2.71 23.47 -15.51
N ILE A 249 -2.45 22.57 -14.57
CA ILE A 249 -2.96 22.69 -13.20
C ILE A 249 -2.00 23.61 -12.46
N ALA A 250 -2.44 24.84 -12.18
CA ALA A 250 -1.73 25.76 -11.31
C ALA A 250 -1.60 25.17 -9.89
N PRO A 251 -0.45 25.32 -9.22
CA PRO A 251 -0.26 24.83 -7.86
C PRO A 251 -1.07 25.69 -6.89
N THR A 252 -2.21 25.17 -6.42
CA THR A 252 -2.91 25.75 -5.26
C THR A 252 -2.43 25.05 -3.99
N SER A 253 -1.52 25.68 -3.25
CA SER A 253 -1.36 25.41 -1.81
C SER A 253 -2.55 26.01 -1.06
N PRO A 254 -3.05 25.29 -0.04
CA PRO A 254 -2.70 25.75 1.31
C PRO A 254 -2.18 24.59 2.17
N THR A 255 -1.03 24.82 2.77
CA THR A 255 -0.46 24.02 3.84
C THR A 255 -1.31 24.23 5.09
N THR A 256 -2.15 23.27 5.45
CA THR A 256 -2.78 23.26 6.77
C THR A 256 -1.75 22.79 7.80
N THR A 257 -1.20 23.74 8.55
CA THR A 257 -0.37 23.50 9.72
C THR A 257 -1.28 23.07 10.87
N TYR A 258 -1.28 21.79 11.24
CA TYR A 258 -1.94 21.34 12.47
C TYR A 258 -0.96 21.39 13.65
N ASN A 259 -1.41 22.08 14.70
CA ASN A 259 -0.68 22.36 15.92
C ASN A 259 -0.67 21.10 16.82
N LEU A 260 0.51 20.52 17.07
CA LEU A 260 0.71 19.30 17.88
C LEU A 260 0.63 19.55 19.41
N ARG A 261 -0.18 20.50 19.88
CA ARG A 261 -0.26 20.86 21.31
C ARG A 261 -1.30 20.09 22.14
N SER A 262 -2.07 19.18 21.57
CA SER A 262 -3.17 18.50 22.28
C SER A 262 -2.82 17.09 22.76
N TYR A 263 -1.69 16.89 23.46
CA TYR A 263 -1.40 15.60 24.13
C TYR A 263 -0.59 15.73 25.44
N SER A 264 -0.77 16.83 26.19
CA SER A 264 -0.14 16.97 27.52
C SER A 264 -1.12 17.17 28.69
N GLU A 265 -2.42 16.92 28.54
CA GLU A 265 -3.40 17.12 29.63
C GLU A 265 -4.25 15.91 30.03
N ALA A 266 -3.99 14.71 29.50
CA ALA A 266 -4.75 13.49 29.85
C ALA A 266 -4.08 12.63 30.95
N ALA A 267 -3.22 13.20 31.79
CA ALA A 267 -2.61 12.50 32.92
C ALA A 267 -2.54 13.38 34.18
N ARG A 268 -3.70 13.67 34.78
CA ARG A 268 -3.79 14.15 36.16
C ARG A 268 -4.71 13.24 36.98
N ARG A 269 -4.05 12.43 37.82
CA ARG A 269 -4.41 11.78 39.10
C ARG A 269 -5.86 11.33 39.37
N PRO A 270 -6.08 10.10 39.91
CA PRO A 270 -7.35 9.76 40.53
C PRO A 270 -7.54 10.51 41.85
N ALA A 271 -8.77 10.96 42.11
CA ALA A 271 -9.18 11.55 43.38
C ALA A 271 -9.13 10.49 44.50
N GLN A 272 -8.58 10.86 45.66
CA GLN A 272 -8.68 10.04 46.87
C GLN A 272 -10.06 10.21 47.53
N PRO A 273 -10.59 9.16 48.17
CA PRO A 273 -11.85 9.24 48.91
C PRO A 273 -11.67 10.03 50.21
N LYS A 274 -12.65 10.88 50.53
CA LYS A 274 -12.77 11.49 51.86
C LYS A 274 -13.31 10.44 52.83
N VAL A 275 -12.55 10.17 53.89
CA VAL A 275 -13.01 9.47 55.09
C VAL A 275 -13.80 10.48 55.93
N ASN A 276 -15.00 10.09 56.36
CA ASN A 276 -15.70 10.71 57.49
C ASN A 276 -15.39 9.89 58.74
#